data_AF-A0A7S3C0C1-F1
#
_entry.id   AF-A0A7S3C0C1-F1
#
_cell.length_a   1.000
_cell.length_b   1.000
_cell.length_c   1.000
_cell.angle_alpha   90.00
_cell.angle_beta   90.00
_cell.angle_gamma   90.00
#
_symmetry.space_group_name_H-M   'P 1'
#
loop_
_entity.id
_entity.type
_entity.pdbx_description
1 polymer ?
#
loop_
_entity_poly.entity_id
_entity_poly.type
_entity_poly.pdbx_seq_one_letter_code
_entity_poly.pdbx_strand_id
1 'polypeptide(L)'
;TSDSSLCVRRQKAAQSPGADAPAGDIDPYALQRVGRPGQVAPPPVGVPGRSEASRPGTYRYFLRGRKHAPQPSDLVVESTSAQRLSSFDKALKSFKYHEAFDAALQDGSPEVVVSVVEELVQRNGLRIALQGRDQQTLQPVVAFLARQITAPPFSQVLIGVANLLLDMYAPVLGQSAAIDELFVKLRNVLEAEVRVQAELAQLMGAMDVLLAGAVPSKSVATTDDQFRPNKTQRSE
;
A
#
# COMPACT_ATOMS: atom_id res chain seq x y z
N THR A 1 -23.09 16.80 -4.90
CA THR A 1 -21.69 17.21 -4.70
C THR A 1 -20.81 16.27 -5.50
N SER A 2 -20.91 16.23 -6.83
CA SER A 2 -20.15 17.09 -7.75
C SER A 2 -18.70 17.29 -7.32
N ASP A 3 -17.78 16.57 -7.95
CA ASP A 3 -16.57 17.15 -8.57
C ASP A 3 -16.00 16.17 -9.61
N SER A 4 -16.21 16.32 -10.93
CA SER A 4 -15.59 17.27 -11.87
C SER A 4 -14.07 17.41 -11.80
N SER A 5 -13.35 16.51 -12.49
CA SER A 5 -12.02 16.82 -13.04
C SER A 5 -11.90 16.30 -14.48
N LEU A 6 -12.48 17.07 -15.41
CA LEU A 6 -12.31 16.92 -16.85
C LEU A 6 -10.93 17.47 -17.25
N CYS A 7 -10.01 16.60 -17.66
CA CYS A 7 -8.76 17.01 -18.30
C CYS A 7 -9.00 17.23 -19.81
N VAL A 8 -9.30 18.48 -20.17
CA VAL A 8 -9.43 18.92 -21.57
C VAL A 8 -8.04 18.95 -22.22
N ARG A 9 -7.82 18.11 -23.24
CA ARG A 9 -6.61 18.15 -24.08
C ARG A 9 -6.89 19.01 -25.31
N ARG A 10 -6.12 20.09 -25.46
CA ARG A 10 -6.16 21.01 -26.61
C ARG A 10 -5.62 20.29 -27.86
N GLN A 11 -6.49 20.00 -28.84
CA GLN A 11 -6.06 19.53 -30.16
C GLN A 11 -5.53 20.71 -30.98
N LYS A 12 -4.30 20.59 -31.49
CA LYS A 12 -3.75 21.50 -32.49
C LYS A 12 -3.98 20.87 -33.86
N ALA A 13 -4.81 21.51 -34.68
CA ALA A 13 -5.10 21.12 -36.05
C ALA A 13 -3.83 21.14 -36.91
N ALA A 14 -3.60 20.09 -37.69
CA ALA A 14 -2.60 20.06 -38.75
C ALA A 14 -3.33 20.03 -40.10
N GLN A 15 -3.19 21.13 -40.85
CA GLN A 15 -3.61 21.26 -42.24
C GLN A 15 -2.72 20.40 -43.15
N SER A 16 -3.35 19.67 -44.07
CA SER A 16 -2.71 19.02 -45.21
C SER A 16 -2.59 20.02 -46.37
N PRO A 17 -1.42 20.13 -47.06
CA PRO A 17 -1.37 20.82 -48.33
C PRO A 17 -1.52 19.86 -49.50
N GLY A 18 -2.30 20.33 -50.47
CA GLY A 18 -2.66 19.73 -51.74
C GLY A 18 -1.47 19.42 -52.65
N ALA A 19 -1.73 18.45 -53.51
CA ALA A 19 -0.98 18.15 -54.71
C ALA A 19 -1.09 19.30 -55.71
N ASP A 20 0.02 19.62 -56.38
CA ASP A 20 0.06 20.17 -57.74
C ASP A 20 1.48 19.99 -58.30
N ALA A 21 1.59 19.28 -59.42
CA ALA A 21 2.84 19.06 -60.16
C ALA A 21 2.78 19.82 -61.48
N PRO A 22 3.76 20.66 -61.84
CA PRO A 22 3.88 21.18 -63.18
C PRO A 22 4.78 20.30 -64.06
N ALA A 23 4.31 20.09 -65.28
CA ALA A 23 5.03 19.47 -66.39
C ALA A 23 6.22 20.34 -66.84
N GLY A 24 7.31 19.69 -67.24
CA GLY A 24 8.50 20.32 -67.83
C GLY A 24 9.27 19.35 -68.73
N ASP A 25 9.05 19.52 -70.03
CA ASP A 25 9.87 19.29 -71.23
C ASP A 25 10.96 18.19 -71.27
N ILE A 26 10.80 17.30 -72.26
CA ILE A 26 11.76 16.28 -72.68
C ILE A 26 12.73 16.90 -73.69
N ASP A 27 14.01 17.01 -73.34
CA ASP A 27 15.08 17.48 -74.23
C ASP A 27 15.52 16.34 -75.19
N PRO A 28 15.42 16.50 -76.53
CA PRO A 28 15.55 15.40 -77.49
C PRO A 28 16.98 15.03 -77.89
N TYR A 29 18.03 15.55 -77.24
CA TYR A 29 19.44 15.26 -77.61
C TYR A 29 20.38 14.91 -76.43
N ALA A 30 19.92 14.17 -75.42
CA ALA A 30 20.76 13.78 -74.28
C ALA A 30 21.59 12.48 -74.47
N LEU A 31 21.94 12.10 -75.70
CA LEU A 31 22.72 10.88 -76.01
C LEU A 31 24.24 11.10 -76.05
N GLN A 32 24.82 11.87 -75.12
CA GLN A 32 26.28 12.08 -75.12
C GLN A 32 26.93 12.24 -73.73
N ARG A 33 26.47 11.51 -72.69
CA ARG A 33 27.23 11.39 -71.42
C ARG A 33 27.14 9.98 -70.83
N VAL A 34 27.75 9.01 -71.51
CA VAL A 34 28.16 7.75 -70.85
C VAL A 34 29.47 8.04 -70.12
N GLY A 35 29.39 8.22 -68.80
CA GLY A 35 30.57 8.28 -67.93
C GLY A 35 31.35 6.96 -67.96
N ARG A 36 32.66 7.03 -67.73
CA ARG A 36 33.53 5.85 -67.62
C ARG A 36 33.05 4.93 -66.47
N PRO A 37 33.25 3.60 -66.59
CA PRO A 37 32.89 2.65 -65.53
C PRO A 37 33.64 2.99 -64.23
N GLY A 38 32.91 3.06 -63.11
CA GLY A 38 33.47 3.27 -61.77
C GLY A 38 33.21 4.63 -61.12
N GLN A 39 32.56 5.59 -61.80
CA GLN A 39 32.08 6.81 -61.14
C GLN A 39 30.58 6.68 -60.82
N VAL A 40 30.24 6.66 -59.53
CA VAL A 40 28.86 6.85 -59.06
C VAL A 40 28.57 8.35 -59.18
N ALA A 41 27.56 8.71 -59.98
CA ALA A 41 27.14 10.10 -60.11
C ALA A 41 26.78 10.67 -58.72
N PRO A 42 27.15 11.93 -58.40
CA PRO A 42 26.65 12.55 -57.18
C PRO A 42 25.12 12.52 -57.22
N PRO A 43 24.45 12.18 -56.11
CA PRO A 43 23.01 12.04 -56.10
C PRO A 43 22.37 13.37 -56.51
N PRO A 44 21.31 13.36 -57.33
CA PRO A 44 20.60 14.58 -57.68
C PRO A 44 20.11 15.26 -56.41
N VAL A 45 20.47 16.54 -56.26
CA VAL A 45 20.03 17.37 -55.14
C VAL A 45 18.51 17.49 -55.23
N GLY A 46 17.80 16.82 -54.32
CA GLY A 46 16.34 16.92 -54.20
C GLY A 46 15.56 15.61 -54.04
N VAL A 47 16.18 14.43 -54.04
CA VAL A 47 15.45 13.17 -53.81
C VAL A 47 15.34 12.89 -52.29
N PRO A 48 14.14 12.79 -51.71
CA PRO A 48 14.00 12.34 -50.32
C PRO A 48 14.56 10.93 -50.22
N GLY A 49 15.63 10.76 -49.44
CA GLY A 49 16.34 9.49 -49.32
C GLY A 49 15.37 8.35 -49.00
N ARG A 50 15.40 7.28 -49.80
CA ARG A 50 14.74 6.01 -49.44
C ARG A 50 15.29 5.60 -48.08
N SER A 51 14.45 5.65 -47.05
CA SER A 51 14.81 5.17 -45.73
C SER A 51 15.13 3.68 -45.84
N GLU A 52 16.42 3.31 -45.74
CA GLU A 52 16.85 1.93 -45.80
C GLU A 52 16.07 1.11 -44.75
N ALA A 53 15.42 0.04 -45.20
CA ALA A 53 14.82 -0.93 -44.31
C ALA A 53 15.93 -1.45 -43.37
N SER A 54 15.79 -1.18 -42.07
CA SER A 54 16.80 -1.58 -41.09
C SER A 54 17.07 -3.07 -41.19
N ARG A 55 18.37 -3.44 -41.27
CA ARG A 55 18.81 -4.83 -41.40
C ARG A 55 18.41 -5.65 -40.17
N PRO A 56 17.97 -6.91 -40.31
CA PRO A 56 17.72 -7.79 -39.18
C PRO A 56 18.92 -7.87 -38.23
N GLY A 57 18.70 -7.85 -36.92
CA GLY A 57 19.75 -7.92 -35.89
C GLY A 57 20.41 -6.58 -35.50
N THR A 58 20.14 -5.50 -36.24
CA THR A 58 20.63 -4.16 -35.86
C THR A 58 19.75 -3.52 -34.78
N TYR A 59 20.29 -2.68 -33.90
CA TYR A 59 19.51 -1.93 -32.90
C TYR A 59 18.31 -1.18 -33.50
N ARG A 60 18.47 -0.60 -34.70
CA ARG A 60 17.40 0.07 -35.45
C ARG A 60 16.25 -0.85 -35.86
N TYR A 61 16.51 -2.14 -36.03
CA TYR A 61 15.49 -3.16 -36.32
C TYR A 61 14.62 -3.45 -35.10
N PHE A 62 15.18 -3.49 -33.88
CA PHE A 62 14.41 -3.68 -32.64
C PHE A 62 13.62 -2.44 -32.21
N LEU A 63 14.01 -1.24 -32.67
CA LEU A 63 13.24 -0.01 -32.46
C LEU A 63 12.10 0.17 -33.48
N ARG A 64 12.06 -0.64 -34.54
CA ARG A 64 10.95 -0.66 -35.49
C ARG A 64 9.68 -1.09 -34.76
N GLY A 65 8.58 -0.37 -34.95
CA GLY A 65 7.29 -0.67 -34.31
C GLY A 65 6.99 0.14 -33.05
N ARG A 66 7.97 0.80 -32.40
CA ARG A 66 7.72 1.67 -31.24
C ARG A 66 6.83 2.89 -31.53
N LYS A 67 6.75 3.30 -32.80
CA LYS A 67 5.89 4.39 -33.28
C LYS A 67 4.62 3.88 -34.00
N HIS A 68 4.35 2.58 -33.95
CA HIS A 68 3.14 2.03 -34.55
C HIS A 68 1.94 2.50 -33.72
N ALA A 69 1.07 3.31 -34.33
CA ALA A 69 -0.18 3.70 -33.71
C ALA A 69 -1.12 2.49 -33.69
N PRO A 70 -1.82 2.22 -32.58
CA PRO A 70 -2.76 1.10 -32.51
C PRO A 70 -3.90 1.31 -33.50
N GLN A 71 -4.29 0.25 -34.20
CA GLN A 71 -5.46 0.24 -35.08
C GLN A 71 -6.74 0.02 -34.26
N PRO A 72 -7.92 0.40 -34.76
CA PRO A 72 -9.19 0.26 -34.01
C PRO A 72 -9.57 -1.19 -33.67
N SER A 73 -8.96 -2.18 -34.32
CA SER A 73 -9.13 -3.61 -34.02
C SER A 73 -8.11 -4.16 -33.02
N ASP A 74 -7.13 -3.36 -32.60
CA ASP A 74 -6.03 -3.82 -31.74
C ASP A 74 -6.42 -3.70 -30.26
N LEU A 75 -6.14 -4.76 -29.49
CA LEU A 75 -6.27 -4.74 -28.03
C LEU A 75 -5.05 -4.04 -27.42
N VAL A 76 -5.23 -2.79 -26.98
CA VAL A 76 -4.19 -2.02 -26.29
C VAL A 76 -4.23 -2.34 -24.80
N VAL A 77 -3.19 -3.01 -24.31
CA VAL A 77 -2.99 -3.19 -22.86
C VAL A 77 -2.55 -1.85 -22.27
N GLU A 78 -3.30 -1.33 -21.31
CA GLU A 78 -2.89 -0.15 -20.58
C GLU A 78 -1.55 -0.41 -19.87
N SER A 79 -0.55 0.43 -20.15
CA SER A 79 0.68 0.39 -19.39
C SER A 79 0.38 0.84 -17.96
N THR A 80 0.40 -0.09 -17.00
CA THR A 80 0.28 0.25 -15.58
C THR A 80 1.42 1.20 -15.22
N SER A 81 1.11 2.45 -14.90
CA SER A 81 2.11 3.39 -14.40
C SER A 81 2.63 2.88 -13.06
N ALA A 82 3.95 2.80 -12.88
CA ALA A 82 4.54 2.45 -11.60
C ALA A 82 4.05 3.42 -10.51
N GLN A 83 3.36 2.89 -9.50
CA GLN A 83 2.85 3.66 -8.38
C GLN A 83 4.03 4.30 -7.64
N ARG A 84 3.94 5.61 -7.35
CA ARG A 84 5.00 6.33 -6.62
C ARG A 84 5.03 5.79 -5.19
N LEU A 85 6.09 5.07 -4.84
CA LEU A 85 6.30 4.62 -3.47
C LEU A 85 6.43 5.83 -2.52
N SER A 86 5.82 5.71 -1.35
CA SER A 86 5.99 6.66 -0.25
C SER A 86 7.45 6.70 0.21
N SER A 87 7.80 7.69 1.04
CA SER A 87 9.12 7.78 1.67
C SER A 87 9.42 6.57 2.55
N PHE A 88 8.46 6.17 3.40
CA PHE A 88 8.60 5.01 4.29
C PHE A 88 8.68 3.68 3.52
N ASP A 89 7.94 3.50 2.43
CA ASP A 89 8.02 2.26 1.62
C ASP A 89 9.39 2.09 0.95
N LYS A 90 10.01 3.20 0.51
CA LYS A 90 11.37 3.18 -0.04
C LYS A 90 12.39 2.80 1.04
N ALA A 91 12.23 3.30 2.26
CA ALA A 91 13.08 2.97 3.39
C ALA A 91 12.93 1.49 3.80
N LEU A 92 11.70 0.97 3.85
CA LEU A 92 11.42 -0.45 4.09
C LEU A 92 12.03 -1.35 3.00
N LYS A 93 11.96 -0.94 1.73
CA LYS A 93 12.58 -1.67 0.61
C LYS A 93 14.11 -1.68 0.67
N SER A 94 14.72 -0.65 1.28
CA SER A 94 16.17 -0.53 1.43
C SER A 94 16.68 -1.00 2.80
N PHE A 95 15.86 -1.68 3.60
CA PHE A 95 16.20 -2.19 4.93
C PHE A 95 16.63 -1.11 5.94
N LYS A 96 16.24 0.13 5.68
CA LYS A 96 16.53 1.28 6.54
C LYS A 96 15.42 1.49 7.56
N TYR A 97 15.42 0.68 8.61
CA TYR A 97 14.30 0.61 9.55
C TYR A 97 14.11 1.86 10.41
N HIS A 98 15.20 2.52 10.83
CA HIS A 98 15.13 3.80 11.56
C HIS A 98 14.44 4.88 10.72
N GLU A 99 14.93 5.11 9.50
CA GLU A 99 14.38 6.09 8.57
C GLU A 99 12.93 5.77 8.21
N ALA A 100 12.59 4.49 8.04
CA ALA A 100 11.22 4.07 7.74
C ALA A 100 10.24 4.44 8.85
N PHE A 101 10.61 4.18 10.11
CA PHE A 101 9.75 4.48 11.25
C PHE A 101 9.64 5.99 11.50
N ASP A 102 10.73 6.73 11.32
CA ASP A 102 10.74 8.20 11.48
C ASP A 102 9.90 8.88 10.40
N ALA A 103 10.03 8.44 9.15
CA ALA A 103 9.20 8.93 8.04
C ALA A 103 7.71 8.65 8.27
N ALA A 104 7.38 7.49 8.86
CA ALA A 104 6.00 7.17 9.22
C ALA A 104 5.48 8.10 10.33
N LEU A 105 6.29 8.38 11.36
CA LEU A 105 5.90 9.23 12.49
C LEU A 105 5.72 10.71 12.11
N GLN A 106 6.42 11.19 11.09
CA GLN A 106 6.34 12.58 10.62
C GLN A 106 5.09 12.85 9.78
N ASP A 107 4.85 12.01 8.76
CA ASP A 107 3.86 12.28 7.72
C ASP A 107 2.64 11.34 7.76
N GLY A 108 2.67 10.30 8.62
CA GLY A 108 1.70 9.22 8.62
C GLY A 108 0.46 9.47 9.49
N SER A 109 -0.70 9.03 8.99
CA SER A 109 -1.86 8.77 9.84
C SER A 109 -1.52 7.66 10.86
N PRO A 110 -2.21 7.56 12.01
CA PRO A 110 -1.92 6.51 12.98
C PRO A 110 -2.04 5.11 12.39
N GLU A 111 -2.96 4.91 11.45
CA GLU A 111 -3.11 3.67 10.68
C GLU A 111 -1.83 3.34 9.91
N VAL A 112 -1.28 4.30 9.15
CA VAL A 112 -0.05 4.12 8.38
C VAL A 112 1.13 3.80 9.29
N VAL A 113 1.25 4.50 10.43
CA VAL A 113 2.33 4.23 11.40
C VAL A 113 2.25 2.80 11.94
N VAL A 114 1.04 2.35 12.32
CA VAL A 114 0.84 0.99 12.82
C VAL A 114 1.11 -0.05 11.73
N SER A 115 0.70 0.20 10.48
CA SER A 115 1.04 -0.68 9.35
C SER A 115 2.55 -0.79 9.14
N VAL A 116 3.29 0.32 9.27
CA VAL A 116 4.77 0.29 9.19
C VAL A 116 5.36 -0.51 10.36
N VAL A 117 4.81 -0.36 11.56
CA VAL A 117 5.23 -1.17 12.72
C VAL A 117 4.97 -2.66 12.49
N GLU A 118 3.81 -3.04 11.97
CA GLU A 118 3.48 -4.43 11.65
C GLU A 118 4.44 -5.01 10.60
N GLU A 119 4.74 -4.25 9.55
CA GLU A 119 5.75 -4.63 8.54
C GLU A 119 7.14 -4.82 9.17
N LEU A 120 7.52 -3.96 10.12
CA LEU A 120 8.77 -4.10 10.86
C LEU A 120 8.78 -5.35 11.76
N VAL A 121 7.65 -5.71 12.36
CA VAL A 121 7.51 -6.95 13.13
C VAL A 121 7.65 -8.16 12.23
N GLN A 122 6.94 -8.19 11.09
CA GLN A 122 7.02 -9.29 10.12
C GLN A 122 8.44 -9.52 9.58
N ARG A 123 9.23 -8.44 9.46
CA ARG A 123 10.62 -8.48 8.99
C ARG A 123 11.64 -8.71 10.12
N ASN A 124 11.19 -8.90 11.37
CA ASN A 124 12.05 -8.91 12.56
C ASN A 124 12.96 -7.67 12.69
N GLY A 125 12.55 -6.55 12.09
CA GLY A 125 13.27 -5.28 12.05
C GLY A 125 12.85 -4.29 13.14
N LEU A 126 11.79 -4.57 13.91
CA LEU A 126 11.28 -3.65 14.92
C LEU A 126 12.32 -3.31 16.01
N ARG A 127 13.02 -4.32 16.53
CA ARG A 127 14.08 -4.11 17.52
C ARG A 127 15.19 -3.23 16.97
N ILE A 128 15.54 -3.42 15.70
CA ILE A 128 16.53 -2.60 15.01
C ILE A 128 16.02 -1.17 14.88
N ALA A 129 14.77 -0.96 14.47
CA ALA A 129 14.20 0.37 14.31
C ALA A 129 14.20 1.21 15.61
N LEU A 130 14.08 0.55 16.76
CA LEU A 130 13.94 1.20 18.07
C LEU A 130 15.26 1.35 18.84
N GLN A 131 16.25 0.48 18.61
CA GLN A 131 17.51 0.51 19.34
C GLN A 131 18.39 1.71 18.94
N GLY A 132 19.16 2.22 19.91
CA GLY A 132 20.17 3.25 19.68
C GLY A 132 19.59 4.59 19.22
N ARG A 133 18.36 4.91 19.65
CA ARG A 133 17.72 6.20 19.35
C ARG A 133 18.15 7.25 20.37
N ASP A 134 18.42 8.45 19.86
CA ASP A 134 18.64 9.62 20.69
C ASP A 134 17.33 10.09 21.32
N GLN A 135 17.44 10.80 22.44
CA GLN A 135 16.32 11.41 23.15
C GLN A 135 15.32 12.13 22.22
N GLN A 136 15.81 12.92 21.26
CA GLN A 136 14.98 13.70 20.34
C GLN A 136 14.18 12.82 19.39
N THR A 137 14.76 11.71 18.95
CA THR A 137 14.12 10.73 18.04
C THR A 137 13.26 9.71 18.78
N LEU A 138 13.51 9.49 20.07
CA LEU A 138 12.73 8.60 20.93
C LEU A 138 11.45 9.27 21.43
N GLN A 139 11.50 10.57 21.71
CA GLN A 139 10.36 11.38 22.14
C GLN A 139 9.09 11.20 21.27
N PRO A 140 9.13 11.35 19.92
CA PRO A 140 7.94 11.17 19.09
C PRO A 140 7.39 9.74 19.12
N VAL A 141 8.25 8.74 19.34
CA VAL A 141 7.83 7.33 19.48
C VAL A 141 7.00 7.14 20.74
N VAL A 142 7.53 7.58 21.89
CA VAL A 142 6.83 7.43 23.18
C VAL A 142 5.57 8.28 23.21
N ALA A 143 5.60 9.48 22.65
CA ALA A 143 4.42 10.33 22.52
C ALA A 143 3.33 9.70 21.64
N PHE A 144 3.71 9.05 20.54
CA PHE A 144 2.79 8.31 19.68
C PHE A 144 2.14 7.13 20.43
N LEU A 145 2.95 6.35 21.16
CA LEU A 145 2.45 5.24 21.99
C LEU A 145 1.46 5.74 23.05
N ALA A 146 1.82 6.77 23.82
CA ALA A 146 0.95 7.33 24.85
C ALA A 146 -0.40 7.82 24.29
N ARG A 147 -0.42 8.27 23.03
CA ARG A 147 -1.66 8.75 22.38
C ARG A 147 -2.53 7.62 21.84
N GLN A 148 -1.94 6.57 21.26
CA GLN A 148 -2.67 5.57 20.47
C GLN A 148 -2.81 4.20 21.13
N ILE A 149 -2.14 3.95 22.27
CA ILE A 149 -2.17 2.64 22.92
C ILE A 149 -3.57 2.23 23.43
N THR A 150 -4.43 3.20 23.74
CA THR A 150 -5.82 2.96 24.17
C THR A 150 -6.78 2.78 22.99
N ALA A 151 -6.35 3.03 21.75
CA ALA A 151 -7.19 2.81 20.59
C ALA A 151 -7.38 1.30 20.40
N PRO A 152 -8.62 0.76 20.46
CA PRO A 152 -8.89 -0.67 20.34
C PRO A 152 -8.23 -1.36 19.13
N PRO A 153 -8.24 -0.80 17.90
CA PRO A 153 -7.67 -1.50 16.74
C PRO A 153 -6.15 -1.66 16.80
N PHE A 154 -5.44 -0.77 17.50
CA PHE A 154 -3.98 -0.72 17.51
C PHE A 154 -3.37 -1.24 18.82
N SER A 155 -4.17 -1.30 19.88
CA SER A 155 -3.78 -1.68 21.24
C SER A 155 -2.86 -2.90 21.30
N GLN A 156 -3.24 -4.01 20.67
CA GLN A 156 -2.48 -5.26 20.72
C GLN A 156 -1.06 -5.12 20.17
N VAL A 157 -0.91 -4.45 19.03
CA VAL A 157 0.41 -4.22 18.41
C VAL A 157 1.22 -3.23 19.24
N LEU A 158 0.60 -2.12 19.68
CA LEU A 158 1.29 -1.06 20.42
C LEU A 158 1.71 -1.47 21.82
N ILE A 159 0.96 -2.35 22.50
CA ILE A 159 1.36 -2.95 23.79
C ILE A 159 2.64 -3.77 23.61
N GLY A 160 2.72 -4.58 22.54
CA GLY A 160 3.93 -5.34 22.22
C GLY A 160 5.14 -4.42 21.98
N VAL A 161 4.95 -3.33 21.25
CA VAL A 161 5.99 -2.30 21.02
C VAL A 161 6.39 -1.62 22.32
N ALA A 162 5.43 -1.26 23.16
CA ALA A 162 5.69 -0.58 24.44
C ALA A 162 6.51 -1.46 25.38
N ASN A 163 6.19 -2.75 25.50
CA ASN A 163 6.98 -3.70 26.29
C ASN A 163 8.42 -3.79 25.78
N LEU A 164 8.60 -3.97 24.47
CA LEU A 164 9.94 -4.01 23.87
C LEU A 164 10.72 -2.72 24.13
N LEU A 165 10.08 -1.56 24.02
CA LEU A 165 10.70 -0.26 24.25
C LEU A 165 11.11 -0.10 25.72
N LEU A 166 10.24 -0.49 26.66
CA LEU A 166 10.54 -0.49 28.09
C LEU A 166 11.73 -1.40 28.41
N ASP A 167 11.78 -2.61 27.85
CA ASP A 167 12.90 -3.53 28.07
C ASP A 167 14.25 -2.96 27.58
N MET A 168 14.24 -2.24 26.45
CA MET A 168 15.47 -1.64 25.89
C MET A 168 15.94 -0.41 26.64
N TYR A 169 15.02 0.45 27.09
CA TYR A 169 15.35 1.75 27.67
C TYR A 169 15.21 1.81 29.19
N ALA A 170 14.70 0.77 29.85
CA ALA A 170 14.65 0.62 31.31
C ALA A 170 15.94 1.05 32.05
N PRO A 171 17.16 0.63 31.63
CA PRO A 171 18.38 1.03 32.34
C PRO A 171 18.75 2.51 32.18
N VAL A 172 18.13 3.22 31.22
CA VAL A 172 18.40 4.62 30.87
C VAL A 172 17.29 5.56 31.39
N LEU A 173 16.19 5.01 31.91
CA LEU A 173 15.11 5.81 32.52
C LEU A 173 15.64 6.63 33.71
N GLY A 174 15.18 7.87 33.84
CA GLY A 174 15.64 8.80 34.88
C GLY A 174 16.82 9.70 34.48
N GLN A 175 17.45 9.48 33.32
CA GLN A 175 18.53 10.34 32.83
C GLN A 175 18.02 11.64 32.20
N SER A 176 16.74 11.69 31.80
CA SER A 176 16.16 12.86 31.14
C SER A 176 14.68 13.03 31.51
N ALA A 177 14.40 14.11 32.23
CA ALA A 177 13.06 14.49 32.67
C ALA A 177 12.02 14.56 31.54
N ALA A 178 12.39 15.05 30.34
CA ALA A 178 11.45 15.19 29.22
C ALA A 178 10.90 13.84 28.71
N ILE A 179 11.72 12.78 28.73
CA ILE A 179 11.28 11.45 28.32
C ILE A 179 10.53 10.78 29.47
N ASP A 180 11.03 10.95 30.70
CA ASP A 180 10.40 10.39 31.90
C ASP A 180 8.96 10.89 32.05
N GLU A 181 8.69 12.18 31.79
CA GLU A 181 7.33 12.72 31.75
C GLU A 181 6.43 12.01 30.73
N LEU A 182 6.96 11.60 29.58
CA LEU A 182 6.19 10.87 28.56
C LEU A 182 5.90 9.44 29.00
N PHE A 183 6.84 8.77 29.67
CA PHE A 183 6.59 7.46 30.26
C PHE A 183 5.59 7.51 31.42
N VAL A 184 5.62 8.56 32.24
CA VAL A 184 4.59 8.78 33.27
C VAL A 184 3.23 9.02 32.63
N LYS A 185 3.15 9.81 31.54
CA LYS A 185 1.91 9.98 30.78
C LYS A 185 1.41 8.65 30.21
N LEU A 186 2.28 7.85 29.60
CA LEU A 186 1.95 6.52 29.09
C LEU A 186 1.39 5.62 30.20
N ARG A 187 2.05 5.60 31.37
CA ARG A 187 1.59 4.85 32.54
C ARG A 187 0.21 5.30 33.01
N ASN A 188 -0.01 6.61 33.18
CA ASN A 188 -1.29 7.13 33.65
C ASN A 188 -2.44 6.79 32.69
N VAL A 189 -2.18 6.84 31.38
CA VAL A 189 -3.14 6.44 30.35
C VAL A 189 -3.48 4.95 30.45
N LEU A 190 -2.46 4.09 30.64
CA LEU A 190 -2.68 2.65 30.81
C LEU A 190 -3.40 2.31 32.12
N GLU A 191 -3.06 2.95 33.23
CA GLU A 191 -3.75 2.74 34.51
C GLU A 191 -5.23 3.14 34.42
N ALA A 192 -5.53 4.26 33.75
CA ALA A 192 -6.91 4.68 33.49
C ALA A 192 -7.66 3.66 32.63
N GLU A 193 -7.03 3.17 31.56
CA GLU A 193 -7.63 2.16 30.66
C GLU A 193 -7.90 0.84 31.38
N VAL A 194 -6.94 0.32 32.15
CA VAL A 194 -7.10 -0.91 32.94
C VAL A 194 -8.23 -0.77 33.95
N ARG A 195 -8.36 0.40 34.59
CA ARG A 195 -9.48 0.67 35.50
C ARG A 195 -10.82 0.64 34.77
N VAL A 196 -10.94 1.30 33.63
CA VAL A 196 -12.15 1.29 32.80
C VAL A 196 -12.51 -0.14 32.39
N GLN A 197 -11.53 -0.93 31.95
CA GLN A 197 -11.75 -2.34 31.59
C GLN A 197 -12.21 -3.18 32.77
N ALA A 198 -11.68 -2.96 33.97
CA ALA A 198 -12.12 -3.64 35.18
C ALA A 198 -13.56 -3.28 35.56
N GLU A 199 -13.94 -2.00 35.46
CA GLU A 199 -15.31 -1.53 35.71
C GLU A 199 -16.30 -2.11 34.68
N LEU A 200 -15.91 -2.16 33.40
CA LEU A 200 -16.71 -2.80 32.34
C LEU A 200 -16.88 -4.30 32.58
N ALA A 201 -15.83 -5.02 32.98
CA ALA A 201 -15.91 -6.45 33.29
C ALA A 201 -16.85 -6.74 34.47
N GLN A 202 -16.84 -5.90 35.50
CA GLN A 202 -17.78 -6.01 36.63
C GLN A 202 -19.23 -5.79 36.19
N LEU A 203 -19.47 -4.78 35.35
CA LEU A 203 -20.80 -4.52 34.80
C LEU A 203 -21.31 -5.68 33.95
N MET A 204 -20.46 -6.25 33.09
CA MET A 204 -20.80 -7.44 32.30
C MET A 204 -21.20 -8.62 33.20
N GLY A 205 -20.41 -8.91 34.25
CA GLY A 205 -20.74 -9.97 35.21
C GLY A 205 -22.06 -9.74 35.95
N ALA A 206 -22.37 -8.49 36.32
CA ALA A 206 -23.64 -8.14 36.94
C ALA A 206 -24.83 -8.33 35.98
N MET A 207 -24.66 -7.95 34.70
CA MET A 207 -25.68 -8.15 33.67
C MET A 207 -25.94 -9.64 33.41
N ASP A 208 -24.89 -10.47 33.38
CA ASP A 208 -25.03 -11.92 33.18
C ASP A 208 -25.84 -12.59 34.29
N VAL A 209 -25.63 -12.18 35.55
CA VAL A 209 -26.41 -12.69 36.70
C VAL A 209 -27.89 -12.31 36.58
N LEU A 210 -28.19 -11.06 36.20
CA LEU A 210 -29.57 -10.60 36.03
C LEU A 210 -30.27 -11.33 34.88
N LEU A 211 -29.57 -11.52 33.76
CA LEU A 211 -30.12 -12.27 32.61
C LEU A 211 -30.33 -13.74 32.95
N ALA A 212 -29.39 -14.39 33.64
CA ALA A 212 -29.53 -15.77 34.09
C ALA A 212 -30.72 -15.94 35.05
N GLY A 213 -30.93 -14.98 35.96
CA GLY A 213 -32.07 -14.99 36.89
C GLY A 213 -33.42 -14.68 36.22
N ALA A 214 -33.43 -13.99 35.07
CA ALA A 214 -34.64 -13.63 34.34
C ALA A 214 -35.17 -14.74 33.41
N VAL A 215 -34.38 -15.78 33.14
CA VAL A 215 -34.86 -16.96 32.39
C VAL A 215 -35.81 -17.73 33.31
N PRO A 216 -37.12 -17.80 33.01
CA PRO A 216 -38.04 -18.54 33.85
C PRO A 216 -37.64 -20.02 33.85
N SER A 217 -37.36 -20.56 35.04
CA SER A 217 -37.18 -22.00 35.22
C SER A 217 -38.47 -22.67 34.79
N LYS A 218 -38.48 -23.29 33.61
CA LYS A 218 -39.58 -24.13 33.14
C LYS A 218 -39.74 -25.22 34.20
N SER A 219 -40.75 -25.10 35.06
CA SER A 219 -41.08 -26.12 36.03
C SER A 219 -41.39 -27.38 35.25
N VAL A 220 -40.44 -28.32 35.24
CA VAL A 220 -40.67 -29.67 34.75
C VAL A 220 -41.74 -30.24 35.65
N ALA A 221 -42.99 -30.19 35.20
CA ALA A 221 -44.08 -30.92 35.82
C ALA A 221 -43.70 -32.39 35.67
N THR A 222 -43.27 -32.99 36.77
CA THR A 222 -43.10 -34.42 36.92
C THR A 222 -44.47 -35.05 36.70
N THR A 223 -44.75 -35.47 35.47
CA THR A 223 -45.84 -36.39 35.20
C THR A 223 -45.42 -37.72 35.81
N ASP A 224 -45.80 -37.95 37.07
CA ASP A 224 -45.82 -39.27 37.71
C ASP A 224 -46.79 -40.15 36.93
N ASP A 225 -46.34 -40.68 35.79
CA ASP A 225 -47.08 -41.64 35.00
C ASP A 225 -46.81 -43.06 35.53
N GLN A 226 -47.64 -43.42 36.51
CA GLN A 226 -48.22 -44.75 36.71
C GLN A 226 -47.27 -45.97 36.66
N PHE A 227 -46.53 -46.20 37.74
CA PHE A 227 -46.16 -47.57 38.11
C PHE A 227 -47.40 -48.29 38.69
N ARG A 228 -48.17 -49.00 37.84
CA ARG A 228 -49.21 -49.94 38.27
C ARG A 228 -48.58 -51.30 38.62
N PRO A 229 -48.61 -51.77 39.88
CA PRO A 229 -48.27 -53.15 40.17
C PRO A 229 -49.41 -54.08 39.70
N ASN A 230 -49.08 -55.02 38.81
CA ASN A 230 -50.02 -56.03 38.33
C ASN A 230 -50.26 -57.07 39.45
N LYS A 231 -51.51 -57.16 39.95
CA LYS A 231 -51.91 -58.19 40.90
C LYS A 231 -52.12 -59.52 40.18
N THR A 232 -51.34 -60.50 40.61
CA THR A 232 -51.47 -61.95 40.52
C THR A 232 -52.83 -62.50 40.06
N GLN A 233 -52.84 -63.25 38.96
CA GLN A 233 -53.69 -64.42 38.78
C GLN A 233 -52.79 -65.59 38.34
N ARG A 234 -52.48 -66.48 39.28
CA ARG A 234 -51.98 -67.83 38.99
C ARG A 234 -52.92 -68.79 39.71
N SER A 235 -53.93 -69.22 38.97
CA SER A 235 -54.69 -70.43 39.23
C SER A 235 -53.97 -71.61 38.59
N GLU A 236 -54.05 -72.75 39.28
CA GLU A 236 -53.50 -74.10 38.98
C GLU A 236 -52.08 -74.38 39.50
#